data_AF-A0A0U1MBA8-F1
#
_entry.id   AF-A0A0U1MBA8-F1
#
_cell.length_a   1.000
_cell.length_b   1.000
_cell.length_c   1.000
_cell.angle_alpha   90.00
_cell.angle_beta   90.00
_cell.angle_gamma   90.00
#
_symmetry.space_group_name_H-M   'P 1'
#
loop_
_entity.id
_entity.type
_entity.pdbx_description
1 polymer ?
#
loop_
_entity_poly.entity_id
_entity_poly.type
_entity_poly.pdbx_seq_one_letter_code
_entity_poly.pdbx_strand_id
1 'polypeptide(L)'
;MYDVLQIRKSSLANGIEYSGDIFAASNSTIREATVTSNPVAVAEFFHHTCDAVLDGLLASGRGGTGILGDVSNHYGVVDTNGRGMLHLHAIVWLRGNLAFSALRNRILDDADFATRMIRYLESIIIQGIDESIPHDAEVNLPTTGPLACDSQSDHDYHLTLTHDSNLVARSKQMHSKNHFATCLKYRVNNRARHSCRFGMPRELVPSSKVDDLGVIHLARNHPWINPWNPAIAQLPPLQSRHFLDRNCRQSAVTDQ
;
A
#
# COMPACT_ATOMS: atom_id res chain seq x y z
N MET A 1 -48.36 -11.14 -11.26
CA MET A 1 -48.69 -10.38 -10.04
C MET A 1 -47.42 -9.66 -9.67
N TYR A 2 -47.35 -8.39 -10.06
CA TYR A 2 -46.20 -7.52 -9.81
C TYR A 2 -46.29 -7.03 -8.37
N ASP A 3 -45.23 -7.18 -7.58
CA ASP A 3 -45.08 -6.42 -6.34
C ASP A 3 -43.92 -5.44 -6.48
N VAL A 4 -44.33 -4.18 -6.58
CA VAL A 4 -43.51 -2.98 -6.58
C VAL A 4 -43.25 -2.63 -5.12
N LEU A 5 -42.03 -2.84 -4.63
CA LEU A 5 -41.66 -2.32 -3.31
C LEU A 5 -41.14 -0.88 -3.46
N GLN A 6 -42.08 0.05 -3.26
CA GLN A 6 -41.86 1.48 -3.18
C GLN A 6 -41.25 1.83 -1.81
N ILE A 7 -39.97 2.20 -1.74
CA ILE A 7 -39.38 2.76 -0.51
C ILE A 7 -39.34 4.28 -0.62
N ARG A 8 -40.19 4.92 0.20
CA ARG A 8 -40.33 6.37 0.34
C ARG A 8 -39.08 6.99 0.96
N LYS A 9 -38.69 8.16 0.44
CA LYS A 9 -37.81 9.11 1.14
C LYS A 9 -38.56 9.66 2.35
N SER A 10 -37.94 9.59 3.52
CA SER A 10 -38.28 10.46 4.65
C SER A 10 -36.99 10.89 5.36
N SER A 11 -36.76 12.20 5.31
CA SER A 11 -35.82 12.95 6.13
C SER A 11 -35.97 12.64 7.61
N LEU A 12 -34.86 12.60 8.34
CA LEU A 12 -34.74 13.11 9.70
C LEU A 12 -33.25 13.26 10.02
N ALA A 13 -32.78 14.51 9.98
CA ALA A 13 -31.58 14.92 10.69
C ALA A 13 -31.88 14.83 12.19
N ASN A 14 -31.00 14.20 12.96
CA ASN A 14 -30.86 14.46 14.39
C ASN A 14 -29.42 14.11 14.79
N GLY A 15 -28.78 15.08 15.43
CA GLY A 15 -27.38 15.06 15.81
C GLY A 15 -27.06 13.91 16.75
N ILE A 16 -26.01 13.18 16.41
CA ILE A 16 -25.34 12.23 17.30
C ILE A 16 -23.84 12.43 17.06
N GLU A 17 -23.11 12.78 18.11
CA GLU A 17 -21.65 12.75 18.11
C GLU A 17 -21.20 11.30 17.92
N TYR A 18 -20.43 11.02 16.86
CA TYR A 18 -20.03 9.66 16.51
C TYR A 18 -18.54 9.42 16.77
N SER A 19 -18.28 8.48 17.69
CA SER A 19 -16.96 7.93 18.01
C SER A 19 -16.36 7.12 16.85
N GLY A 20 -15.02 7.08 16.79
CA GLY A 20 -14.18 6.65 15.66
C GLY A 20 -14.42 5.25 15.06
N ASP A 21 -15.17 4.37 15.73
CA ASP A 21 -15.44 3.01 15.24
C ASP A 21 -16.50 2.95 14.12
N ILE A 22 -17.33 3.99 13.95
CA ILE A 22 -18.39 4.03 12.93
C ILE A 22 -17.84 4.43 11.54
N PHE A 23 -16.70 5.12 11.48
CA PHE A 23 -16.09 5.55 10.21
C PHE A 23 -15.56 4.39 9.37
N ALA A 24 -15.15 3.27 9.99
CA ALA A 24 -14.74 2.08 9.25
C ALA A 24 -15.95 1.33 8.64
N ALA A 25 -17.06 1.28 9.38
CA ALA A 25 -18.31 0.64 8.96
C ALA A 25 -19.02 1.44 7.86
N SER A 26 -19.08 2.77 7.99
CA SER A 26 -19.69 3.65 6.97
C SER A 26 -18.93 3.57 5.64
N ASN A 27 -17.59 3.50 5.68
CA ASN A 27 -16.76 3.35 4.49
C ASN A 27 -16.92 1.99 3.80
N SER A 28 -17.11 0.89 4.54
CA SER A 28 -17.43 -0.40 3.92
C SER A 28 -18.80 -0.37 3.24
N THR A 29 -19.80 0.24 3.87
CA THR A 29 -21.15 0.35 3.31
C THR A 29 -21.20 1.28 2.09
N ILE A 30 -20.45 2.39 2.10
CA ILE A 30 -20.32 3.28 0.94
C ILE A 30 -19.62 2.58 -0.23
N ARG A 31 -18.56 1.80 0.05
CA ARG A 31 -17.87 1.00 -0.97
C ARG A 31 -18.78 -0.09 -1.54
N GLU A 32 -19.51 -0.79 -0.69
CA GLU A 32 -20.48 -1.81 -1.08
C GLU A 32 -21.60 -1.21 -1.93
N ALA A 33 -22.15 -0.05 -1.54
CA ALA A 33 -23.12 0.71 -2.31
C ALA A 33 -22.56 1.19 -3.67
N THR A 34 -21.29 1.61 -3.72
CA THR A 34 -20.65 2.04 -4.97
C THR A 34 -20.42 0.86 -5.91
N VAL A 35 -19.90 -0.26 -5.41
CA VAL A 35 -19.68 -1.49 -6.18
C VAL A 35 -21.00 -2.05 -6.72
N THR A 36 -22.05 -2.03 -5.92
CA THR A 36 -23.39 -2.49 -6.35
C THR A 36 -24.06 -1.53 -7.32
N SER A 37 -23.76 -0.23 -7.26
CA SER A 37 -24.34 0.77 -8.16
C SER A 37 -23.76 0.73 -9.59
N ASN A 38 -22.48 0.36 -9.76
CA ASN A 38 -21.87 0.20 -11.09
C ASN A 38 -20.68 -0.80 -11.06
N PRO A 39 -20.94 -2.11 -11.09
CA PRO A 39 -19.89 -3.13 -11.03
C PRO A 39 -18.96 -3.12 -12.25
N VAL A 40 -19.44 -2.65 -13.42
CA VAL A 40 -18.64 -2.54 -14.65
C VAL A 40 -17.55 -1.48 -14.48
N ALA A 41 -17.91 -0.28 -14.01
CA ALA A 41 -16.94 0.78 -13.79
C ALA A 41 -15.87 0.39 -12.75
N VAL A 42 -16.24 -0.38 -11.72
CA VAL A 42 -15.28 -0.91 -10.74
C VAL A 42 -14.32 -1.91 -11.40
N ALA A 43 -14.81 -2.79 -12.27
CA ALA A 43 -13.98 -3.74 -13.00
C ALA A 43 -13.04 -3.04 -13.99
N GLU A 44 -13.52 -2.02 -14.70
CA GLU A 44 -12.72 -1.19 -15.62
C GLU A 44 -11.63 -0.43 -14.86
N PHE A 45 -11.99 0.23 -13.74
CA PHE A 45 -11.00 0.91 -12.89
C PHE A 45 -9.93 -0.06 -12.38
N PHE A 46 -10.35 -1.25 -11.94
CA PHE A 46 -9.42 -2.28 -11.49
C PHE A 46 -8.49 -2.75 -12.63
N HIS A 47 -9.03 -2.97 -13.82
CA HIS A 47 -8.25 -3.37 -15.00
C HIS A 47 -7.22 -2.29 -15.37
N HIS A 48 -7.64 -1.02 -15.47
CA HIS A 48 -6.73 0.09 -15.76
C HIS A 48 -5.66 0.28 -14.67
N THR A 49 -6.01 0.03 -13.40
CA THR A 49 -5.04 0.04 -12.31
C THR A 49 -4.01 -1.08 -12.48
N CYS A 50 -4.45 -2.29 -12.87
CA CYS A 50 -3.55 -3.40 -13.12
C CYS A 50 -2.59 -3.09 -14.28
N ASP A 51 -3.10 -2.56 -15.39
CA ASP A 51 -2.27 -2.18 -16.54
C ASP A 51 -1.30 -1.06 -16.18
N ALA A 52 -1.74 -0.03 -15.45
CA ALA A 52 -0.86 1.05 -14.99
C ALA A 52 0.28 0.52 -14.10
N VAL A 53 0.03 -0.51 -13.29
CA VAL A 53 1.06 -1.15 -12.46
C VAL A 53 1.99 -2.03 -13.30
N LEU A 54 1.44 -2.98 -14.06
CA LEU A 54 2.23 -4.00 -14.76
C LEU A 54 3.00 -3.40 -15.95
N ASP A 55 2.35 -2.54 -16.72
CA ASP A 55 2.94 -1.96 -17.93
C ASP A 55 3.57 -0.60 -17.64
N GLY A 56 2.92 0.23 -16.83
CA GLY A 56 3.39 1.59 -16.54
C GLY A 56 4.56 1.60 -15.54
N LEU A 57 4.34 1.09 -14.33
CA LEU A 57 5.35 1.11 -13.27
C LEU A 57 6.42 0.03 -13.43
N LEU A 58 6.00 -1.20 -13.73
CA LEU A 58 6.92 -2.33 -13.82
C LEU A 58 7.55 -2.49 -15.20
N ALA A 59 7.05 -1.78 -16.22
CA ALA A 59 7.51 -1.88 -17.61
C ALA A 59 7.53 -3.32 -18.14
N SER A 60 6.64 -4.17 -17.65
CA SER A 60 6.69 -5.59 -17.98
C SER A 60 6.37 -5.82 -19.46
N GLY A 61 7.23 -6.53 -20.17
CA GLY A 61 6.99 -6.91 -21.56
C GLY A 61 7.10 -5.77 -22.58
N ARG A 62 7.47 -4.54 -22.16
CA ARG A 62 7.57 -3.36 -23.03
C ARG A 62 9.00 -2.98 -23.41
N GLY A 63 10.01 -3.68 -22.90
CA GLY A 63 11.42 -3.37 -23.15
C GLY A 63 11.82 -2.06 -22.47
N GLY A 64 12.30 -2.15 -21.22
CA GLY A 64 12.64 -0.99 -20.42
C GLY A 64 12.98 -1.40 -18.99
N THR A 65 13.41 -0.43 -18.18
CA THR A 65 13.66 -0.64 -16.74
C THR A 65 12.49 -0.03 -15.97
N GLY A 66 11.72 -0.87 -15.27
CA GLY A 66 10.64 -0.43 -14.39
C GLY A 66 11.16 -0.10 -12.99
N ILE A 67 10.25 0.24 -12.07
CA ILE A 67 10.60 0.61 -10.68
C ILE A 67 11.28 -0.51 -9.89
N LEU A 68 11.11 -1.77 -10.31
CA LEU A 68 11.79 -2.93 -9.70
C LEU A 68 13.02 -3.36 -10.50
N GLY A 69 13.37 -2.68 -11.58
CA GLY A 69 14.44 -3.06 -12.50
C GLY A 69 13.91 -3.64 -13.82
N ASP A 70 14.76 -4.38 -14.52
CA ASP A 70 14.44 -5.02 -15.81
C ASP A 70 13.56 -6.26 -15.60
N VAL A 71 12.26 -6.10 -15.86
CA VAL A 71 11.26 -7.16 -15.73
C VAL A 71 11.25 -8.00 -17.01
N SER A 72 11.62 -9.27 -16.87
CA SER A 72 11.64 -10.24 -17.96
C SER A 72 10.27 -10.86 -18.22
N ASN A 73 9.46 -11.08 -17.17
CA ASN A 73 8.11 -11.65 -17.30
C ASN A 73 7.27 -11.36 -16.05
N HIS A 74 5.95 -11.51 -16.16
CA HIS A 74 5.03 -11.55 -15.02
C HIS A 74 3.92 -12.58 -15.25
N TYR A 75 3.29 -13.01 -14.16
CA TYR A 75 2.10 -13.85 -14.16
C TYR A 75 1.12 -13.27 -13.14
N GLY A 76 -0.13 -13.06 -13.54
CA GLY A 76 -1.16 -12.46 -12.71
C GLY A 76 -2.45 -13.27 -12.73
N VAL A 77 -3.08 -13.44 -11.56
CA VAL A 77 -4.42 -14.02 -11.41
C VAL A 77 -5.31 -13.02 -10.70
N VAL A 78 -6.47 -12.75 -11.30
CA VAL A 78 -7.52 -11.95 -10.67
C VAL A 78 -8.47 -12.87 -9.94
N ASP A 79 -8.73 -12.58 -8.67
CA ASP A 79 -9.70 -13.29 -7.86
C ASP A 79 -10.59 -12.29 -7.09
N THR A 80 -11.65 -12.77 -6.45
CA THR A 80 -12.56 -11.98 -5.61
C THR A 80 -12.30 -12.28 -4.14
N ASN A 81 -12.14 -11.23 -3.32
CA ASN A 81 -11.70 -11.41 -1.93
C ASN A 81 -12.85 -11.84 -0.98
N GLY A 82 -13.73 -12.76 -1.39
CA GLY A 82 -14.89 -13.24 -0.61
C GLY A 82 -15.89 -12.14 -0.17
N ARG A 83 -15.64 -10.88 -0.53
CA ARG A 83 -16.39 -9.67 -0.19
C ARG A 83 -16.71 -8.85 -1.44
N GLY A 84 -16.67 -9.50 -2.61
CA GLY A 84 -17.01 -8.88 -3.89
C GLY A 84 -15.99 -7.88 -4.45
N MET A 85 -14.80 -7.71 -3.85
CA MET A 85 -13.76 -6.87 -4.46
C MET A 85 -12.76 -7.71 -5.25
N LEU A 86 -12.39 -7.20 -6.43
CA LEU A 86 -11.33 -7.76 -7.27
C LEU A 86 -9.97 -7.54 -6.61
N HIS A 87 -9.12 -8.55 -6.71
CA HIS A 87 -7.74 -8.49 -6.25
C HIS A 87 -6.83 -9.22 -7.23
N LEU A 88 -5.64 -8.66 -7.47
CA LEU A 88 -4.63 -9.23 -8.34
C LEU A 88 -3.55 -9.90 -7.49
N HIS A 89 -3.33 -11.18 -7.72
CA HIS A 89 -2.16 -11.92 -7.27
C HIS A 89 -1.16 -12.00 -8.43
N ALA A 90 -0.04 -11.29 -8.32
CA ALA A 90 0.99 -11.27 -9.36
C ALA A 90 2.35 -11.76 -8.86
N ILE A 91 3.08 -12.46 -9.73
CA ILE A 91 4.48 -12.83 -9.59
C ILE A 91 5.24 -12.17 -10.73
N VAL A 92 6.38 -11.56 -10.43
CA VAL A 92 7.21 -10.81 -11.38
C VAL A 92 8.62 -11.39 -11.37
N TRP A 93 9.18 -11.63 -12.57
CA TRP A 93 10.53 -12.14 -12.75
C TRP A 93 11.45 -11.07 -13.30
N LEU A 94 12.49 -10.75 -12.54
CA LEU A 94 13.54 -9.82 -12.95
C LEU A 94 14.62 -10.54 -13.74
N ARG A 95 15.17 -9.88 -14.75
CA ARG A 95 16.30 -10.40 -15.53
C ARG A 95 17.54 -10.49 -14.62
N GLY A 96 18.32 -11.55 -14.78
CA GLY A 96 19.53 -11.79 -13.99
C GLY A 96 19.28 -12.40 -12.61
N ASN A 97 18.06 -12.86 -12.31
CA ASN A 97 17.78 -13.58 -11.07
C ASN A 97 18.60 -14.87 -10.96
N LEU A 98 19.27 -15.03 -9.83
CA LEU A 98 20.03 -16.23 -9.49
C LEU A 98 19.14 -17.22 -8.72
N ALA A 99 19.47 -18.51 -8.82
CA ALA A 99 18.93 -19.50 -7.90
C ALA A 99 19.30 -19.14 -6.46
N PHE A 100 18.41 -19.45 -5.50
CA PHE A 100 18.57 -19.03 -4.10
C PHE A 100 19.94 -19.39 -3.49
N SER A 101 20.41 -20.62 -3.69
CA SER A 101 21.72 -21.07 -3.20
C SER A 101 22.88 -20.28 -3.81
N ALA A 102 22.83 -20.02 -5.13
CA ALA A 102 23.82 -19.24 -5.84
C ALA A 102 23.82 -17.78 -5.40
N LEU A 103 22.63 -17.18 -5.20
CA LEU A 103 22.49 -15.82 -4.69
C LEU A 103 23.09 -15.71 -3.29
N ARG A 104 22.73 -16.63 -2.39
CA ARG A 104 23.24 -16.66 -1.01
C ARG A 104 24.76 -16.78 -0.97
N ASN A 105 25.32 -17.75 -1.71
CA ASN A 105 26.78 -17.93 -1.75
C ASN A 105 27.45 -16.69 -2.30
N ARG A 106 26.93 -16.10 -3.38
CA ARG A 106 27.49 -14.87 -3.95
C ARG A 106 27.41 -13.68 -3.00
N ILE A 107 26.34 -13.54 -2.23
CA ILE A 107 26.21 -12.51 -1.19
C ILE A 107 27.29 -12.67 -0.11
N LEU A 108 27.63 -13.91 0.26
CA LEU A 108 28.64 -14.20 1.27
C LEU A 108 30.07 -14.07 0.75
N ASP A 109 30.30 -14.44 -0.51
CA ASP A 109 31.64 -14.55 -1.09
C ASP A 109 32.10 -13.27 -1.82
N ASP A 110 31.18 -12.39 -2.23
CA ASP A 110 31.45 -11.17 -3.01
C ASP A 110 30.84 -9.92 -2.33
N ALA A 111 31.68 -9.20 -1.58
CA ALA A 111 31.28 -8.01 -0.82
C ALA A 111 30.79 -6.85 -1.72
N ASP A 112 31.35 -6.70 -2.92
CA ASP A 112 30.92 -5.67 -3.86
C ASP A 112 29.53 -6.00 -4.41
N PHE A 113 29.27 -7.28 -4.70
CA PHE A 113 27.94 -7.75 -5.08
C PHE A 113 26.93 -7.56 -3.94
N ALA A 114 27.28 -7.93 -2.71
CA ALA A 114 26.42 -7.70 -1.54
C ALA A 114 26.06 -6.22 -1.38
N THR A 115 27.04 -5.32 -1.53
CA THR A 115 26.84 -3.87 -1.48
C THR A 115 25.89 -3.39 -2.58
N ARG A 116 26.05 -3.87 -3.82
CA ARG A 116 25.13 -3.54 -4.93
C ARG A 116 23.72 -4.06 -4.67
N MET A 117 23.58 -5.27 -4.11
CA MET A 117 22.28 -5.87 -3.77
C MET A 117 21.57 -5.08 -2.67
N ILE A 118 22.28 -4.67 -1.62
CA ILE A 118 21.72 -3.80 -0.57
C ILE A 118 21.24 -2.48 -1.19
N ARG A 119 22.09 -1.80 -1.97
CA ARG A 119 21.71 -0.53 -2.63
C ARG A 119 20.47 -0.68 -3.51
N TYR A 120 20.39 -1.77 -4.27
CA TYR A 120 19.21 -2.07 -5.06
C TYR A 120 17.97 -2.25 -4.18
N LEU A 121 18.02 -3.09 -3.15
CA LEU A 121 16.89 -3.33 -2.26
C LEU A 121 16.45 -2.07 -1.52
N GLU A 122 17.38 -1.24 -1.05
CA GLU A 122 17.09 0.05 -0.41
C GLU A 122 16.41 1.04 -1.36
N SER A 123 16.69 0.96 -2.67
CA SER A 123 16.03 1.81 -3.66
C SER A 123 14.56 1.46 -3.90
N ILE A 124 14.15 0.23 -3.56
CA ILE A 124 12.79 -0.27 -3.84
C ILE A 124 12.00 -0.67 -2.59
N ILE A 125 12.64 -0.85 -1.44
CA ILE A 125 12.02 -1.28 -0.19
C ILE A 125 12.49 -0.36 0.94
N ILE A 126 11.55 0.40 1.48
CA ILE A 126 11.73 1.24 2.66
C ILE A 126 11.12 0.52 3.86
N GLN A 127 11.86 0.47 4.97
CA GLN A 127 11.39 -0.05 6.26
C GLN A 127 11.43 1.03 7.34
N GLY A 128 11.15 2.26 6.95
CA GLY A 128 11.10 3.39 7.84
C GLY A 128 10.06 4.41 7.47
N ILE A 129 9.94 5.41 8.32
CA ILE A 129 9.18 6.63 8.08
C ILE A 129 10.05 7.82 8.48
N ASP A 130 9.87 8.94 7.79
CA ASP A 130 10.42 10.21 8.22
C ASP A 130 9.42 10.87 9.18
N GLU A 131 9.80 10.92 10.46
CA GLU A 131 9.00 11.55 11.53
C GLU A 131 9.11 13.07 11.53
N SER A 132 10.13 13.64 10.87
CA SER A 132 10.31 15.09 10.77
C SER A 132 9.30 15.74 9.84
N ILE A 133 8.77 14.98 8.88
CA ILE A 133 7.67 15.42 8.01
C ILE A 133 6.41 15.50 8.88
N PRO A 134 5.83 16.71 9.07
CA PRO A 134 4.64 16.89 9.88
C PRO A 134 3.51 15.97 9.42
N HIS A 135 2.79 15.41 10.38
CA HIS A 135 1.51 14.78 10.06
C HIS A 135 0.47 15.88 9.94
N ASP A 136 0.55 16.69 8.89
CA ASP A 136 -0.45 17.72 8.68
C ASP A 136 -1.79 17.02 8.41
N ALA A 137 -2.73 17.20 9.35
CA ALA A 137 -4.11 16.78 9.18
C ALA A 137 -4.79 17.52 8.02
N GLU A 138 -4.17 18.60 7.52
CA GLU A 138 -4.63 19.49 6.45
C GLU A 138 -3.63 19.61 5.28
N VAL A 139 -2.88 18.56 4.92
CA VAL A 139 -2.27 18.55 3.57
C VAL A 139 -3.42 18.51 2.59
N ASN A 140 -3.88 19.64 2.03
CA ASN A 140 -4.77 19.67 0.88
C ASN A 140 -4.08 18.89 -0.25
N LEU A 141 -4.36 17.58 -0.37
CA LEU A 141 -4.03 16.89 -1.61
C LEU A 141 -4.89 17.60 -2.66
N PRO A 142 -4.30 18.04 -3.78
CA PRO A 142 -5.08 18.64 -4.85
C PRO A 142 -6.30 17.76 -5.13
N THR A 143 -7.49 18.35 -5.06
CA THR A 143 -8.77 17.70 -5.41
C THR A 143 -8.76 17.24 -6.88
N THR A 144 -7.84 17.79 -7.66
CA THR A 144 -7.51 17.39 -9.02
C THR A 144 -6.54 16.21 -8.96
N GLY A 145 -6.93 15.06 -9.54
CA GLY A 145 -5.96 14.01 -9.87
C GLY A 145 -4.77 14.62 -10.63
N PRO A 146 -3.59 13.98 -10.60
CA PRO A 146 -2.36 14.57 -11.13
C PRO A 146 -2.62 15.11 -12.55
N LEU A 147 -2.67 16.44 -12.66
CA LEU A 147 -2.75 17.11 -13.95
C LEU A 147 -1.44 16.80 -14.64
N ALA A 148 -1.48 15.97 -15.67
CA ALA A 148 -0.31 15.53 -16.43
C ALA A 148 0.34 16.65 -17.27
N CYS A 149 0.18 17.92 -16.89
CA CYS A 149 0.44 19.07 -17.75
C CYS A 149 1.43 20.11 -17.20
N ASP A 150 1.91 19.95 -15.96
CA ASP A 150 2.97 20.83 -15.47
C ASP A 150 4.33 20.16 -15.68
N SER A 151 5.24 20.86 -16.36
CA SER A 151 6.64 20.44 -16.51
C SER A 151 7.36 20.59 -15.17
N GLN A 152 7.05 19.70 -14.23
CA GLN A 152 7.73 19.61 -12.94
C GLN A 152 9.16 19.12 -13.17
N SER A 153 10.14 19.70 -12.47
CA SER A 153 11.51 19.19 -12.51
C SER A 153 11.60 17.83 -11.81
N ASP A 154 12.58 17.00 -12.21
CA ASP A 154 12.82 15.70 -11.56
C ASP A 154 13.03 15.86 -10.04
N HIS A 155 13.68 16.95 -9.63
CA HIS A 155 13.92 17.24 -8.22
C HIS A 155 12.61 17.44 -7.45
N ASP A 156 11.74 18.30 -7.97
CA ASP A 156 10.46 18.60 -7.33
C ASP A 156 9.57 17.34 -7.30
N TYR A 157 9.58 16.55 -8.38
CA TYR A 157 8.88 15.27 -8.43
C TYR A 157 9.35 14.33 -7.31
N HIS A 158 10.66 14.16 -7.14
CA HIS A 158 11.21 13.29 -6.09
C HIS A 158 10.92 13.79 -4.68
N LEU A 159 10.89 15.12 -4.46
CA LEU A 159 10.48 15.71 -3.19
C LEU A 159 9.01 15.40 -2.89
N THR A 160 8.11 15.64 -3.84
CA THR A 160 6.68 15.32 -3.70
C THR A 160 6.47 13.83 -3.49
N LEU A 161 7.14 12.97 -4.27
CA LEU A 161 7.06 11.53 -4.14
C LEU A 161 7.45 11.08 -2.73
N THR A 162 8.56 11.59 -2.20
CA THR A 162 9.06 11.25 -0.86
C THR A 162 8.08 11.69 0.22
N HIS A 163 7.60 12.92 0.14
CA HIS A 163 6.65 13.49 1.09
C HIS A 163 5.34 12.69 1.12
N ASP A 164 4.68 12.56 -0.02
CA ASP A 164 3.35 11.96 -0.11
C ASP A 164 3.37 10.46 0.19
N SER A 165 4.42 9.76 -0.25
CA SER A 165 4.55 8.33 0.01
C SER A 165 4.83 8.04 1.48
N ASN A 166 5.59 8.91 2.17
CA ASN A 166 5.78 8.84 3.61
C ASN A 166 4.46 9.02 4.38
N LEU A 167 3.61 9.96 3.95
CA LEU A 167 2.27 10.15 4.54
C LEU A 167 1.39 8.90 4.35
N VAL A 168 1.38 8.31 3.15
CA VAL A 168 0.68 7.06 2.88
C VAL A 168 1.24 5.93 3.74
N ALA A 169 2.56 5.80 3.87
CA ALA A 169 3.19 4.78 4.68
C ALA A 169 2.79 4.88 6.16
N ARG A 170 2.83 6.08 6.75
CA ARG A 170 2.37 6.34 8.12
C ARG A 170 0.91 5.97 8.34
N SER A 171 0.07 6.16 7.33
CA SER A 171 -1.37 5.88 7.41
C SER A 171 -1.71 4.40 7.15
N LYS A 172 -0.99 3.73 6.24
CA LYS A 172 -1.40 2.44 5.66
C LYS A 172 -0.45 1.28 5.92
N GLN A 173 0.81 1.55 6.22
CA GLN A 173 1.84 0.53 6.44
C GLN A 173 2.13 0.28 7.92
N MET A 174 1.53 1.07 8.81
CA MET A 174 1.66 0.92 10.25
C MET A 174 0.84 -0.25 10.77
N HIS A 175 1.52 -1.20 11.41
CA HIS A 175 0.88 -2.29 12.11
C HIS A 175 0.35 -1.83 13.47
N SER A 176 -0.87 -2.22 13.81
CA SER A 176 -1.47 -1.86 15.09
C SER A 176 -0.74 -2.52 16.27
N LYS A 177 -0.39 -1.70 17.28
CA LYS A 177 0.17 -2.14 18.56
C LYS A 177 -0.75 -3.07 19.34
N ASN A 178 -2.06 -2.89 19.17
CA ASN A 178 -3.08 -3.71 19.84
C ASN A 178 -3.29 -5.07 19.16
N HIS A 179 -2.74 -5.24 17.95
CA HIS A 179 -2.91 -6.40 17.08
C HIS A 179 -4.37 -6.71 16.71
N PHE A 180 -4.56 -7.34 15.55
CA PHE A 180 -5.87 -7.77 15.07
C PHE A 180 -5.97 -9.30 15.04
N ALA A 181 -7.19 -9.84 14.86
CA ALA A 181 -7.42 -11.28 14.79
C ALA A 181 -6.51 -12.01 13.77
N THR A 182 -6.14 -11.36 12.67
CA THR A 182 -5.20 -11.89 11.67
C THR A 182 -3.78 -12.10 12.20
N CYS A 183 -3.36 -11.29 13.18
CA CYS A 183 -2.07 -11.40 13.87
C CYS A 183 -2.03 -12.60 14.82
N LEU A 184 -3.21 -13.02 15.28
CA LEU A 184 -3.41 -14.13 16.21
C LEU A 184 -3.85 -15.42 15.48
N LYS A 185 -4.06 -15.35 14.16
CA LYS A 185 -4.44 -16.49 13.33
C LYS A 185 -3.40 -17.61 13.48
N TYR A 186 -3.87 -18.84 13.72
CA TYR A 186 -3.08 -20.05 13.95
C TYR A 186 -2.39 -20.18 15.32
N ARG A 187 -2.67 -19.29 16.29
CA ARG A 187 -2.12 -19.40 17.66
C ARG A 187 -2.68 -20.56 18.48
N VAL A 188 -3.81 -21.13 18.10
CA VAL A 188 -4.53 -22.16 18.88
C VAL A 188 -3.64 -23.39 19.16
N ASN A 189 -2.63 -23.66 18.33
CA ASN A 189 -1.80 -24.86 18.43
C ASN A 189 -0.34 -24.63 18.87
N ASN A 190 0.07 -23.41 19.26
CA ASN A 190 1.50 -23.14 19.52
C ASN A 190 1.76 -22.41 20.85
N ARG A 191 2.76 -22.87 21.61
CA ARG A 191 3.10 -22.40 22.98
C ARG A 191 3.68 -20.97 23.02
N ALA A 192 3.99 -20.37 21.87
CA ALA A 192 4.44 -18.98 21.75
C ALA A 192 3.24 -18.00 21.84
N ARG A 193 2.63 -17.91 23.03
CA ARG A 193 1.37 -17.18 23.27
C ARG A 193 1.45 -15.65 23.09
N HIS A 194 2.60 -15.07 22.76
CA HIS A 194 2.81 -13.62 22.73
C HIS A 194 3.42 -13.05 21.44
N SER A 195 3.82 -13.85 20.44
CA SER A 195 4.46 -13.33 19.22
C SER A 195 3.44 -13.06 18.09
N CYS A 196 3.40 -11.83 17.58
CA CYS A 196 2.60 -11.48 16.41
C CYS A 196 2.96 -12.41 15.24
N ARG A 197 1.97 -12.94 14.51
CA ARG A 197 2.20 -13.78 13.31
C ARG A 197 3.15 -13.12 12.30
N PHE A 198 3.10 -11.80 12.20
CA PHE A 198 3.92 -11.00 11.28
C PHE A 198 5.26 -10.55 11.86
N GLY A 199 5.61 -11.02 13.07
CA GLY A 199 6.87 -10.71 13.75
C GLY A 199 6.96 -9.29 14.31
N MET A 200 5.84 -8.65 14.64
CA MET A 200 5.80 -7.31 15.24
C MET A 200 5.88 -7.37 16.78
N PRO A 201 6.58 -6.42 17.44
CA PRO A 201 7.47 -5.41 16.84
C PRO A 201 8.74 -6.05 16.27
N ARG A 202 9.29 -5.47 15.20
CA ARG A 202 10.56 -5.87 14.59
C ARG A 202 11.73 -5.13 15.22
N GLU A 203 12.89 -5.77 15.22
CA GLU A 203 14.14 -5.14 15.66
C GLU A 203 14.50 -3.95 14.78
N LEU A 204 15.03 -2.89 15.39
CA LEU A 204 15.57 -1.75 14.64
C LEU A 204 16.92 -2.10 14.04
N VAL A 205 17.15 -1.64 12.82
CA VAL A 205 18.38 -1.92 12.08
C VAL A 205 18.95 -0.57 11.66
N PRO A 206 19.99 -0.03 12.31
CA PRO A 206 20.50 1.31 12.01
C PRO A 206 21.02 1.45 10.57
N SER A 207 21.64 0.41 10.06
CA SER A 207 22.18 0.35 8.69
C SER A 207 21.99 -1.03 8.09
N SER A 208 21.74 -1.09 6.79
CA SER A 208 21.58 -2.36 6.09
C SER A 208 22.85 -3.21 6.18
N LYS A 209 22.68 -4.52 6.33
CA LYS A 209 23.79 -5.47 6.47
C LYS A 209 23.43 -6.86 5.97
N VAL A 210 24.47 -7.65 5.69
CA VAL A 210 24.38 -9.10 5.47
C VAL A 210 24.82 -9.79 6.76
N ASP A 211 24.11 -10.83 7.19
CA ASP A 211 24.56 -11.68 8.31
C ASP A 211 25.38 -12.89 7.85
N ASP A 212 25.93 -13.64 8.80
CA ASP A 212 26.76 -14.83 8.53
C ASP A 212 26.01 -15.94 7.78
N LEU A 213 24.67 -15.86 7.74
CA LEU A 213 23.82 -16.80 7.00
C LEU A 213 23.49 -16.30 5.59
N GLY A 214 23.98 -15.13 5.18
CA GLY A 214 23.71 -14.54 3.87
C GLY A 214 22.33 -13.89 3.77
N VAL A 215 21.68 -13.59 4.91
CA VAL A 215 20.40 -12.88 4.97
C VAL A 215 20.66 -11.39 4.98
N ILE A 216 19.98 -10.66 4.10
CA ILE A 216 20.04 -9.20 4.04
C ILE A 216 19.03 -8.63 5.04
N HIS A 217 19.53 -7.83 5.98
CA HIS A 217 18.74 -7.03 6.91
C HIS A 217 18.80 -5.58 6.44
N LEU A 218 17.67 -5.05 5.93
CA LEU A 218 17.62 -3.64 5.52
C LEU A 218 17.47 -2.72 6.72
N ALA A 219 17.98 -1.49 6.58
CA ALA A 219 17.84 -0.42 7.56
C ALA A 219 16.35 -0.20 7.91
N ARG A 220 16.08 -0.12 9.21
CA ARG A 220 14.73 0.01 9.78
C ARG A 220 14.79 0.96 10.96
N ASN A 221 14.10 2.08 10.85
CA ASN A 221 14.00 3.08 11.91
C ASN A 221 12.69 2.98 12.73
N HIS A 222 11.72 2.17 12.29
CA HIS A 222 10.42 2.05 12.96
C HIS A 222 10.02 0.58 13.18
N PRO A 223 9.71 0.13 14.42
CA PRO A 223 9.54 -1.29 14.71
C PRO A 223 8.19 -1.88 14.29
N TRP A 224 7.20 -1.03 13.98
CA TRP A 224 5.84 -1.45 13.60
C TRP A 224 5.49 -1.20 12.13
N ILE A 225 6.44 -0.72 11.32
CA ILE A 225 6.18 -0.42 9.91
C ILE A 225 6.34 -1.71 9.08
N ASN A 226 5.41 -1.93 8.14
CA ASN A 226 5.61 -2.92 7.08
C ASN A 226 6.54 -2.35 6.00
N PRO A 227 7.32 -3.19 5.30
CA PRO A 227 8.14 -2.73 4.19
C PRO A 227 7.24 -2.18 3.08
N TRP A 228 7.64 -1.06 2.49
CA TRP A 228 6.85 -0.38 1.45
C TRP A 228 7.74 0.18 0.36
N ASN A 229 7.14 0.48 -0.80
CA ASN A 229 7.82 1.09 -1.94
C ASN A 229 7.20 2.47 -2.21
N PRO A 230 8.00 3.55 -2.34
CA PRO A 230 7.48 4.89 -2.60
C PRO A 230 6.61 5.04 -3.82
N ALA A 231 7.04 4.50 -4.97
CA ALA A 231 6.29 4.59 -6.21
C ALA A 231 4.95 3.84 -6.12
N ILE A 232 4.95 2.65 -5.50
CA ILE A 232 3.71 1.87 -5.28
C ILE A 232 2.77 2.62 -4.33
N ALA A 233 3.29 3.24 -3.27
CA ALA A 233 2.47 3.98 -2.31
C ALA A 233 1.69 5.15 -2.94
N GLN A 234 2.13 5.69 -4.07
CA GLN A 234 1.43 6.73 -4.83
C GLN A 234 0.24 6.23 -5.66
N LEU A 235 0.03 4.91 -5.75
CA LEU A 235 -1.07 4.40 -6.55
C LEU A 235 -2.43 4.86 -5.98
N PRO A 236 -3.38 5.31 -6.83
CA PRO A 236 -4.67 5.85 -6.39
C PRO A 236 -5.45 4.96 -5.40
N PRO A 237 -5.46 3.61 -5.50
CA PRO A 237 -6.13 2.76 -4.50
C PRO A 237 -5.56 2.92 -3.08
N LEU A 238 -4.28 3.26 -2.94
CA LEU A 238 -3.62 3.47 -1.64
C LEU A 238 -3.81 4.90 -1.12
N GLN A 239 -3.89 5.88 -2.02
CA GLN A 239 -4.17 7.28 -1.68
C GLN A 239 -5.67 7.56 -1.39
N SER A 240 -6.59 6.85 -2.04
CA SER A 240 -8.04 7.11 -2.03
C SER A 240 -8.71 7.06 -0.65
N ARG A 241 -8.14 6.35 0.33
CA ARG A 241 -8.63 6.37 1.72
C ARG A 241 -8.42 7.72 2.39
N HIS A 242 -7.37 8.46 2.04
CA HIS A 242 -7.17 9.82 2.54
C HIS A 242 -8.12 10.82 1.87
N PHE A 243 -8.54 10.55 0.64
CA PHE A 243 -9.46 11.41 -0.11
C PHE A 243 -10.90 11.29 0.39
N LEU A 244 -11.37 10.06 0.65
CA LEU A 244 -12.73 9.78 1.12
C LEU A 244 -12.96 10.21 2.59
N ASP A 245 -11.96 10.08 3.46
CA ASP A 245 -12.06 10.55 4.86
C ASP A 245 -12.19 12.09 4.96
N ARG A 246 -11.71 12.81 3.95
CA ARG A 246 -11.74 14.28 3.89
C ARG A 246 -13.06 14.86 3.41
N ASN A 247 -13.68 14.27 2.39
CA ASN A 247 -14.99 14.72 1.91
C ASN A 247 -16.08 14.53 2.98
N CYS A 248 -15.92 13.55 3.89
CA CYS A 248 -16.84 13.37 5.01
C CYS A 248 -16.66 14.46 6.10
N ARG A 249 -15.44 14.98 6.29
CA ARG A 249 -15.16 16.07 7.25
C ARG A 249 -15.55 17.46 6.74
N GLN A 250 -15.33 17.77 5.45
CA GLN A 250 -15.72 19.06 4.87
C GLN A 250 -17.25 19.26 4.82
N SER A 251 -18.02 18.17 4.67
CA SER A 251 -19.48 18.19 4.74
C SER A 251 -20.04 18.56 6.12
N ALA A 252 -19.21 18.51 7.19
CA ALA A 252 -19.62 18.79 8.56
C ALA A 252 -19.25 20.22 9.02
N VAL A 253 -18.50 21.00 8.22
CA VAL A 253 -17.99 22.33 8.60
C VAL A 253 -18.75 23.48 7.89
N THR A 254 -19.60 23.19 6.91
CA THR A 254 -20.39 24.20 6.17
C THR A 254 -21.82 24.43 6.66
N ASP A 255 -22.22 23.87 7.79
CA ASP A 255 -23.48 24.23 8.48
C ASP A 255 -23.16 25.02 9.77
N GLN A 256 -22.79 26.30 9.62
CA GLN A 256 -22.96 27.35 10.63
C GLN A 256 -23.41 28.65 9.95
#